data_AF-A0A9P8GAC3-F1
#
_entry.id   AF-A0A9P8GAC3-F1
#
_cell.length_a   1.000
_cell.length_b   1.000
_cell.length_c   1.000
_cell.angle_alpha   90.00
_cell.angle_beta   90.00
_cell.angle_gamma   90.00
#
_symmetry.space_group_name_H-M   'P 1'
#
loop_
_entity.id
_entity.type
_entity.pdbx_description
1 polymer ?
#
loop_
_entity_poly.entity_id
_entity_poly.type
_entity_poly.pdbx_seq_one_letter_code
_entity_poly.pdbx_strand_id
1 'polypeptide(L)'
;MGTKFIPLNDVRVPGFPDAPVQLDKAPIKMVNDMDGKFTERTDTSNLTTAVGITTVLFRWCPDAFHAFIDIDAWFSFTWTLTIQDEMKIEIGRVENQITIGKLNPEGEKWTLMLTYNITAEGPERGAWVPNPAESMLGDDDLTDPAQIDELARDFVRDLILKQRWFTGKKMQHQLYVEYALMDPFGDGIPMNPHWLYDAPNIGHCTTCDVYKDVKPLQRCGRCGTAAYCCPMHQKVDWPVHKSICNMNLEDRGQMLKISQNNGLIGWDLSKTLGDEDGEEEMSKNPNFVTPQLKGQRQMHAQLNIR
;
A
#
# COMPACT_ATOMS: atom_id res chain seq x y z
N MET A 1 -8.04 12.37 -25.76
CA MET A 1 -8.34 10.93 -25.61
C MET A 1 -8.56 10.68 -24.12
N GLY A 2 -9.63 9.95 -23.75
CA GLY A 2 -9.92 9.64 -22.35
C GLY A 2 -8.90 8.71 -21.70
N THR A 3 -8.87 8.70 -20.37
CA THR A 3 -8.00 7.81 -19.59
C THR A 3 -8.36 6.36 -19.86
N LYS A 4 -7.34 5.55 -20.16
CA LYS A 4 -7.46 4.09 -20.35
C LYS A 4 -7.04 3.38 -19.07
N PHE A 5 -7.64 2.21 -18.82
CA PHE A 5 -7.38 1.43 -17.61
C PHE A 5 -6.93 0.00 -17.94
N ILE A 6 -6.17 -0.60 -17.03
CA ILE A 6 -5.81 -2.01 -16.99
C ILE A 6 -6.59 -2.64 -15.85
N PRO A 7 -7.48 -3.62 -16.11
CA PRO A 7 -8.19 -4.33 -15.05
C PRO A 7 -7.23 -5.22 -14.26
N LEU A 8 -7.41 -5.29 -12.94
CA LEU A 8 -6.62 -6.12 -12.03
C LEU A 8 -7.50 -7.24 -11.44
N ASN A 9 -8.05 -8.08 -12.31
CA ASN A 9 -9.08 -9.07 -11.96
C ASN A 9 -8.62 -10.13 -10.94
N ASP A 10 -7.32 -10.38 -10.88
CA ASP A 10 -6.72 -11.42 -10.05
C ASP A 10 -6.26 -10.90 -8.68
N VAL A 11 -6.41 -9.60 -8.40
CA VAL A 11 -6.08 -9.05 -7.08
C VAL A 11 -6.99 -9.65 -6.02
N ARG A 12 -6.38 -10.10 -4.92
CA ARG A 12 -7.02 -10.65 -3.72
C ARG A 12 -6.35 -10.07 -2.49
N VAL A 13 -7.04 -10.11 -1.36
CA VAL A 13 -6.37 -9.94 -0.06
C VAL A 13 -5.53 -11.20 0.18
N PRO A 14 -4.24 -11.09 0.53
CA PRO A 14 -3.41 -12.25 0.85
C PRO A 14 -4.05 -13.15 1.91
N GLY A 15 -4.01 -14.46 1.66
CA GLY A 15 -4.69 -15.48 2.45
C GLY A 15 -6.19 -15.68 2.13
N PHE A 16 -6.77 -14.92 1.20
CA PHE A 16 -8.14 -15.13 0.70
C PHE A 16 -8.17 -15.28 -0.83
N PRO A 17 -7.60 -16.36 -1.40
CA PRO A 17 -7.42 -16.51 -2.85
C PRO A 17 -8.76 -16.53 -3.62
N ASP A 18 -9.81 -17.05 -2.99
CA ASP A 18 -11.13 -17.22 -3.61
C ASP A 18 -12.08 -16.04 -3.35
N ALA A 19 -11.68 -15.04 -2.55
CA ALA A 19 -12.54 -13.92 -2.17
C ALA A 19 -12.27 -12.69 -3.06
N PRO A 20 -13.13 -12.40 -4.05
CA PRO A 20 -12.96 -11.20 -4.86
C PRO A 20 -13.12 -9.94 -4.02
N VAL A 21 -12.38 -8.91 -4.40
CA VAL A 21 -12.36 -7.61 -3.74
C VAL A 21 -12.69 -6.51 -4.74
N GLN A 22 -13.31 -5.45 -4.23
CA GLN A 22 -13.61 -4.22 -4.94
C GLN A 22 -13.04 -3.05 -4.16
N LEU A 23 -12.80 -1.95 -4.87
CA LEU A 23 -12.38 -0.69 -4.27
C LEU A 23 -13.37 0.39 -4.70
N ASP A 24 -13.91 1.12 -3.73
CA ASP A 24 -14.94 2.14 -3.99
C ASP A 24 -16.12 1.57 -4.81
N LYS A 25 -16.63 0.41 -4.38
CA LYS A 25 -17.71 -0.37 -5.03
C LYS A 25 -17.48 -0.72 -6.50
N ALA A 26 -16.25 -0.65 -6.98
CA ALA A 26 -15.90 -0.94 -8.37
C ALA A 26 -14.82 -2.02 -8.47
N PRO A 27 -14.79 -2.79 -9.59
CA PRO A 27 -13.67 -3.67 -9.89
C PRO A 27 -12.34 -2.92 -9.90
N ILE A 28 -11.32 -3.53 -9.29
CA ILE A 28 -9.99 -2.94 -9.17
C ILE A 28 -9.36 -2.77 -10.55
N LYS A 29 -8.88 -1.56 -10.83
CA LYS A 29 -8.19 -1.20 -12.07
C LYS A 29 -7.16 -0.12 -11.78
N MET A 30 -6.13 -0.06 -12.63
CA MET A 30 -5.13 1.01 -12.62
C MET A 30 -5.10 1.74 -13.95
N VAL A 31 -4.55 2.95 -13.98
CA VAL A 31 -4.35 3.69 -15.23
C VAL A 31 -3.36 2.95 -16.11
N ASN A 32 -3.64 2.91 -17.41
CA ASN A 32 -2.70 2.45 -18.42
C ASN A 32 -1.74 3.59 -18.78
N ASP A 33 -0.64 3.67 -18.04
CA ASP A 33 0.44 4.65 -18.19
C ASP A 33 1.56 4.19 -19.15
N MET A 34 1.41 3.05 -19.81
CA MET A 34 2.39 2.52 -20.75
C MET A 34 2.55 3.42 -21.99
N ASP A 35 3.77 3.50 -22.51
CA ASP A 35 4.13 4.19 -23.76
C ASP A 35 3.78 5.69 -23.81
N GLY A 36 3.80 6.39 -22.67
CA GLY A 36 3.54 7.85 -22.63
C GLY A 36 2.10 8.24 -22.98
N LYS A 37 1.15 7.32 -22.81
CA LYS A 37 -0.27 7.54 -23.13
C LYS A 37 -1.03 8.38 -22.10
N PHE A 38 -0.50 8.53 -20.89
CA PHE A 38 -1.03 9.43 -19.87
C PHE A 38 -0.18 10.71 -19.83
N THR A 39 -0.78 11.83 -20.23
CA THR A 39 -0.11 13.13 -20.40
C THR A 39 -0.97 14.24 -19.82
N GLU A 40 -0.43 15.45 -19.72
CA GLU A 40 -1.18 16.63 -19.26
C GLU A 40 -2.49 16.85 -20.05
N ARG A 41 -2.55 16.42 -21.31
CA ARG A 41 -3.71 16.55 -22.21
C ARG A 41 -4.69 15.37 -22.15
N THR A 42 -4.39 14.35 -21.34
CA THR A 42 -5.29 13.21 -21.16
C THR A 42 -6.54 13.68 -20.41
N ASP A 43 -7.70 13.30 -20.93
CA ASP A 43 -8.98 13.58 -20.27
C ASP A 43 -9.16 12.61 -19.09
N THR A 44 -9.23 13.18 -17.89
CA THR A 44 -9.31 12.47 -16.61
C THR A 44 -10.69 12.55 -15.97
N SER A 45 -11.73 12.93 -16.72
CA SER A 45 -13.12 12.97 -16.22
C SER A 45 -13.61 11.63 -15.65
N ASN A 46 -13.05 10.51 -16.15
CA ASN A 46 -13.35 9.15 -15.70
C ASN A 46 -12.31 8.57 -14.71
N LEU A 47 -11.32 9.36 -14.26
CA LEU A 47 -10.36 8.97 -13.24
C LEU A 47 -10.98 9.18 -11.86
N THR A 48 -10.99 8.14 -11.02
CA THR A 48 -11.40 8.25 -9.61
C THR A 48 -10.18 8.21 -8.70
N THR A 49 -10.33 8.73 -7.49
CA THR A 49 -9.29 8.72 -6.45
C THR A 49 -8.82 7.29 -6.16
N ALA A 50 -9.74 6.33 -6.03
CA ALA A 50 -9.44 4.92 -5.79
C ALA A 50 -8.55 4.31 -6.89
N VAL A 51 -8.83 4.59 -8.17
CA VAL A 51 -8.02 4.13 -9.30
C VAL A 51 -6.64 4.79 -9.30
N GLY A 52 -6.58 6.07 -8.91
CA GLY A 52 -5.34 6.81 -8.77
C GLY A 52 -4.41 6.22 -7.71
N ILE A 53 -4.93 5.99 -6.49
CA ILE A 53 -4.21 5.34 -5.38
C ILE A 53 -3.76 3.93 -5.79
N THR A 54 -4.65 3.15 -6.39
CA THR A 54 -4.33 1.81 -6.92
C THR A 54 -3.15 1.87 -7.87
N THR A 55 -3.15 2.83 -8.80
CA THR A 55 -2.07 3.00 -9.77
C THR A 55 -0.74 3.28 -9.08
N VAL A 56 -0.70 4.21 -8.12
CA VAL A 56 0.55 4.59 -7.43
C VAL A 56 1.09 3.44 -6.60
N LEU A 57 0.27 2.85 -5.72
CA LEU A 57 0.71 1.81 -4.80
C LEU A 57 1.09 0.54 -5.57
N PHE A 58 0.28 0.10 -6.53
CA PHE A 58 0.56 -1.13 -7.29
C PHE A 58 1.80 -0.98 -8.18
N ARG A 59 2.04 0.20 -8.78
CA ARG A 59 3.26 0.49 -9.56
C ARG A 59 4.50 0.59 -8.67
N TRP A 60 4.36 1.07 -7.43
CA TRP A 60 5.46 1.13 -6.48
C TRP A 60 5.82 -0.27 -5.96
N CYS A 61 4.84 -0.97 -5.40
CA CYS A 61 4.96 -2.36 -4.96
C CYS A 61 3.55 -3.00 -4.80
N PRO A 62 3.24 -4.11 -5.49
CA PRO A 62 1.96 -4.81 -5.32
C PRO A 62 1.61 -5.15 -3.86
N ASP A 63 2.59 -5.55 -3.05
CA ASP A 63 2.37 -5.89 -1.64
C ASP A 63 1.94 -4.68 -0.80
N ALA A 64 2.38 -3.47 -1.17
CA ALA A 64 1.89 -2.25 -0.53
C ALA A 64 0.42 -2.01 -0.86
N PHE A 65 0.00 -2.28 -2.10
CA PHE A 65 -1.43 -2.17 -2.45
C PHE A 65 -2.27 -3.25 -1.75
N HIS A 66 -1.76 -4.48 -1.65
CA HIS A 66 -2.40 -5.54 -0.85
C HIS A 66 -2.58 -5.10 0.60
N ALA A 67 -1.55 -4.53 1.22
CA ALA A 67 -1.63 -4.04 2.59
C ALA A 67 -2.61 -2.85 2.76
N PHE A 68 -2.71 -1.97 1.77
CA PHE A 68 -3.68 -0.89 1.78
C PHE A 68 -5.12 -1.41 1.83
N ILE A 69 -5.45 -2.44 1.04
CA ILE A 69 -6.81 -3.03 0.99
C ILE A 69 -7.10 -4.08 2.08
N ASP A 70 -6.08 -4.53 2.81
CA ASP A 70 -6.15 -5.56 3.84
C ASP A 70 -6.38 -4.96 5.24
N ILE A 71 -7.62 -4.50 5.47
CA ILE A 71 -8.03 -3.80 6.68
C ILE A 71 -8.04 -4.73 7.91
N ASP A 72 -8.18 -6.04 7.73
CA ASP A 72 -8.15 -6.98 8.85
C ASP A 72 -6.73 -7.22 9.37
N ALA A 73 -5.71 -7.21 8.49
CA ALA A 73 -4.32 -7.40 8.92
C ALA A 73 -3.69 -6.12 9.48
N TRP A 74 -4.02 -4.97 8.87
CA TRP A 74 -3.31 -3.72 9.11
C TRP A 74 -4.28 -2.66 9.60
N PHE A 75 -4.30 -2.44 10.91
CA PHE A 75 -5.02 -1.34 11.54
C PHE A 75 -4.70 0.01 10.86
N SER A 76 -3.43 0.29 10.62
CA SER A 76 -2.99 1.45 9.85
C SER A 76 -1.99 1.07 8.75
N PHE A 77 -2.00 1.86 7.68
CA PHE A 77 -1.06 1.81 6.56
C PHE A 77 -0.76 3.24 6.15
N THR A 78 0.52 3.57 6.03
CA THR A 78 0.95 4.89 5.60
C THR A 78 2.11 4.78 4.63
N TRP A 79 1.82 5.02 3.35
CA TRP A 79 2.85 5.23 2.34
C TRP A 79 3.20 6.70 2.24
N THR A 80 4.49 7.00 2.22
CA THR A 80 4.98 8.36 2.03
C THR A 80 6.03 8.42 0.94
N LEU A 81 6.07 9.56 0.25
CA LEU A 81 7.15 9.94 -0.65
C LEU A 81 7.69 11.31 -0.22
N THR A 82 8.88 11.30 0.34
CA THR A 82 9.61 12.51 0.68
C THR A 82 10.39 12.98 -0.55
N ILE A 83 10.12 14.22 -0.99
CA ILE A 83 10.88 14.92 -2.02
C ILE A 83 11.65 16.03 -1.32
N GLN A 84 12.95 15.80 -1.13
CA GLN A 84 13.82 16.63 -0.32
C GLN A 84 13.74 18.11 -0.73
N ASP A 85 13.56 18.97 0.28
CA ASP A 85 13.44 20.44 0.14
C ASP A 85 12.16 20.92 -0.57
N GLU A 86 11.23 20.04 -0.95
CA GLU A 86 10.01 20.40 -1.71
C GLU A 86 8.72 20.09 -0.93
N MET A 87 8.46 18.81 -0.63
CA MET A 87 7.24 18.36 0.05
C MET A 87 7.35 16.89 0.45
N LYS A 88 6.45 16.46 1.34
CA LYS A 88 6.16 15.05 1.60
C LYS A 88 4.76 14.73 1.08
N ILE A 89 4.63 13.66 0.30
CA ILE A 89 3.35 13.15 -0.19
C ILE A 89 2.95 11.98 0.68
N GLU A 90 1.66 11.86 0.99
CA GLU A 90 1.13 10.77 1.80
C GLU A 90 -0.11 10.12 1.18
N ILE A 91 -0.15 8.79 1.29
CA ILE A 91 -1.34 7.96 1.12
C ILE A 91 -1.44 7.09 2.37
N GLY A 92 -2.35 7.47 3.26
CA GLY A 92 -2.62 6.83 4.53
C GLY A 92 -4.01 6.19 4.57
N ARG A 93 -4.15 5.20 5.44
CA ARG A 93 -5.41 4.55 5.77
C ARG A 93 -5.37 4.05 7.19
N VAL A 94 -6.33 4.48 8.02
CA VAL A 94 -6.52 4.01 9.39
C VAL A 94 -7.92 3.41 9.46
N GLU A 95 -7.99 2.10 9.67
CA GLU A 95 -9.23 1.32 9.55
C GLU A 95 -10.03 1.66 8.27
N ASN A 96 -11.21 2.25 8.43
CA ASN A 96 -12.12 2.63 7.36
C ASN A 96 -11.98 4.11 6.98
N GLN A 97 -10.90 4.79 7.32
CA GLN A 97 -10.65 6.16 6.89
C GLN A 97 -9.37 6.22 6.05
N ILE A 98 -9.45 6.90 4.92
CA ILE A 98 -8.34 7.12 3.99
C ILE A 98 -7.98 8.59 4.03
N THR A 99 -6.69 8.88 4.14
CA THR A 99 -6.16 10.25 4.15
C THR A 99 -5.09 10.35 3.07
N ILE A 100 -5.24 11.30 2.15
CA ILE A 100 -4.24 11.56 1.11
C ILE A 100 -3.89 13.03 1.07
N GLY A 101 -2.66 13.33 0.63
CA GLY A 101 -2.31 14.72 0.34
C GLY A 101 -0.84 15.02 0.42
N LYS A 102 -0.54 16.25 0.85
CA LYS A 102 0.79 16.85 0.86
C LYS A 102 1.06 17.52 2.19
N LEU A 103 2.23 17.27 2.74
CA LEU A 103 2.80 18.00 3.85
C LEU A 103 3.92 18.93 3.34
N ASN A 104 4.24 19.94 4.15
CA ASN A 104 5.39 20.81 3.95
C ASN A 104 6.72 20.02 3.87
N PRO A 105 7.83 20.63 3.44
CA PRO A 105 9.13 19.94 3.35
C PRO A 105 9.58 19.25 4.64
N GLU A 106 9.21 19.81 5.79
CA GLU A 106 9.52 19.28 7.12
C GLU A 106 8.67 18.04 7.46
N GLY A 107 7.54 17.84 6.77
CA GLY A 107 6.61 16.75 7.03
C GLY A 107 5.80 16.92 8.32
N GLU A 108 5.69 18.15 8.84
CA GLU A 108 5.07 18.47 10.13
C GLU A 108 3.65 19.06 9.97
N LYS A 109 3.36 19.71 8.84
CA LYS A 109 2.09 20.40 8.60
C LYS A 109 1.51 20.01 7.25
N TRP A 110 0.23 19.63 7.26
CA TRP A 110 -0.54 19.43 6.04
C TRP A 110 -0.71 20.75 5.27
N THR A 111 -0.43 20.69 3.98
CA THR A 111 -0.72 21.76 3.00
C THR A 111 -1.95 21.43 2.17
N LEU A 112 -2.27 20.14 2.06
CA LEU A 112 -3.49 19.58 1.49
C LEU A 112 -3.73 18.25 2.19
N MET A 113 -4.89 18.09 2.81
CA MET A 113 -5.33 16.84 3.43
C MET A 113 -6.76 16.55 2.95
N LEU A 114 -6.93 15.42 2.29
CA LEU A 114 -8.21 15.00 1.70
C LEU A 114 -8.56 13.64 2.29
N THR A 115 -9.70 13.60 2.96
CA THR A 115 -10.09 12.44 3.76
C THR A 115 -11.36 11.82 3.19
N TYR A 116 -11.42 10.48 3.19
CA TYR A 116 -12.59 9.70 2.82
C TYR A 116 -12.89 8.67 3.89
N ASN A 117 -14.16 8.47 4.20
CA ASN A 117 -14.62 7.32 4.98
C ASN A 117 -15.06 6.20 4.03
N ILE A 118 -14.69 4.97 4.36
CA ILE A 118 -15.16 3.76 3.68
C ILE A 118 -16.42 3.29 4.41
N THR A 119 -17.53 3.22 3.68
CA THR A 119 -18.79 2.77 4.26
C THR A 119 -18.68 1.29 4.67
N ALA A 120 -18.85 1.00 5.96
CA ALA A 120 -18.61 -0.35 6.50
C ALA A 120 -19.75 -1.35 6.22
N GLU A 121 -21.00 -0.86 6.16
CA GLU A 121 -22.20 -1.70 6.13
C GLU A 121 -23.30 -1.13 5.21
N GLY A 122 -24.30 -1.95 4.93
CA GLY A 122 -25.48 -1.55 4.15
C GLY A 122 -25.26 -1.54 2.62
N PRO A 123 -26.20 -0.96 1.86
CA PRO A 123 -26.17 -0.97 0.38
C PRO A 123 -24.96 -0.23 -0.22
N GLU A 124 -24.38 0.70 0.53
CA GLU A 124 -23.22 1.49 0.14
C GLU A 124 -21.91 0.93 0.69
N ARG A 125 -21.91 -0.27 1.29
CA ARG A 125 -20.70 -0.92 1.80
C ARG A 125 -19.57 -0.91 0.76
N GLY A 126 -18.39 -0.46 1.19
CA GLY A 126 -17.20 -0.29 0.36
C GLY A 126 -17.11 1.04 -0.40
N ALA A 127 -18.13 1.91 -0.36
CA ALA A 127 -18.09 3.23 -0.99
C ALA A 127 -17.14 4.17 -0.24
N TRP A 128 -16.35 4.93 -0.99
CA TRP A 128 -15.52 6.00 -0.44
C TRP A 128 -16.31 7.30 -0.46
N VAL A 129 -16.58 7.83 0.74
CA VAL A 129 -17.38 9.04 0.93
C VAL A 129 -16.45 10.15 1.41
N PRO A 130 -16.32 11.28 0.70
CA PRO A 130 -15.51 12.41 1.17
C PRO A 130 -15.91 12.82 2.58
N ASN A 131 -14.92 13.14 3.41
CA ASN A 131 -15.10 13.51 4.81
C ASN A 131 -14.69 14.99 5.04
N PRO A 132 -15.64 15.93 4.98
CA PRO A 132 -15.36 17.35 5.21
C PRO A 132 -14.89 17.70 6.62
N ALA A 133 -15.18 16.87 7.62
CA ALA A 133 -14.78 17.15 9.00
C ALA A 133 -13.27 17.02 9.24
N GLU A 134 -12.58 16.30 8.34
CA GLU A 134 -11.16 15.95 8.45
C GLU A 134 -10.39 16.37 7.18
N SER A 135 -10.95 17.22 6.33
CA SER A 135 -10.32 17.64 5.07
C SER A 135 -9.98 19.13 5.13
N MET A 136 -8.80 19.50 4.63
CA MET A 136 -8.30 20.87 4.68
C MET A 136 -7.37 21.19 3.49
N LEU A 137 -7.30 22.48 3.15
CA LEU A 137 -6.36 23.06 2.20
C LEU A 137 -5.65 24.24 2.86
N GLY A 138 -4.35 24.12 3.07
CA GLY A 138 -3.58 25.12 3.82
C GLY A 138 -4.04 25.18 5.29
N ASP A 139 -4.64 26.30 5.69
CA ASP A 139 -5.21 26.50 7.03
C ASP A 139 -6.76 26.50 7.03
N ASP A 140 -7.38 26.26 5.86
CA ASP A 140 -8.82 26.33 5.68
C ASP A 140 -9.45 24.93 5.61
N ASP A 141 -10.53 24.72 6.36
CA ASP A 141 -11.32 23.49 6.30
C ASP A 141 -12.08 23.37 4.97
N LEU A 142 -12.04 22.19 4.36
CA LEU A 142 -12.81 21.87 3.15
C LEU A 142 -14.18 21.31 3.54
N THR A 143 -15.21 22.14 3.42
CA THR A 143 -16.58 21.78 3.85
C THR A 143 -17.45 21.16 2.76
N ASP A 144 -17.08 21.29 1.49
CA ASP A 144 -17.83 20.75 0.34
C ASP A 144 -17.27 19.38 -0.11
N PRO A 145 -18.05 18.28 0.01
CA PRO A 145 -17.66 16.95 -0.48
C PRO A 145 -17.26 16.92 -1.96
N ALA A 146 -17.91 17.71 -2.81
CA ALA A 146 -17.62 17.71 -4.25
C ALA A 146 -16.24 18.33 -4.54
N GLN A 147 -15.89 19.39 -3.82
CA GLN A 147 -14.59 20.02 -3.90
C GLN A 147 -13.46 19.09 -3.41
N ILE A 148 -13.70 18.34 -2.32
CA ILE A 148 -12.74 17.33 -1.84
C ILE A 148 -12.47 16.29 -2.93
N ASP A 149 -13.53 15.80 -3.59
CA ASP A 149 -13.38 14.80 -4.63
C ASP A 149 -12.70 15.32 -5.91
N GLU A 150 -12.96 16.58 -6.29
CA GLU A 150 -12.23 17.24 -7.37
C GLU A 150 -10.73 17.38 -7.06
N LEU A 151 -10.38 17.90 -5.87
CA LEU A 151 -9.00 18.05 -5.44
C LEU A 151 -8.28 16.69 -5.32
N ALA A 152 -8.98 15.65 -4.88
CA ALA A 152 -8.43 14.31 -4.75
C ALA A 152 -8.11 13.69 -6.13
N ARG A 153 -9.01 13.86 -7.11
CA ARG A 153 -8.78 13.44 -8.49
C ARG A 153 -7.60 14.18 -9.12
N ASP A 154 -7.48 15.47 -8.89
CA ASP A 154 -6.34 16.27 -9.35
C ASP A 154 -5.04 15.87 -8.67
N PHE A 155 -5.08 15.59 -7.37
CA PHE A 155 -3.94 15.08 -6.61
C PHE A 155 -3.42 13.76 -7.21
N VAL A 156 -4.28 12.74 -7.36
CA VAL A 156 -3.83 11.45 -7.90
C VAL A 156 -3.43 11.55 -9.37
N ARG A 157 -4.07 12.44 -10.16
CA ARG A 157 -3.64 12.74 -11.53
C ARG A 157 -2.21 13.26 -11.56
N ASP A 158 -1.86 14.20 -10.68
CA ASP A 158 -0.50 14.73 -10.57
C ASP A 158 0.52 13.64 -10.22
N LEU A 159 0.15 12.74 -9.29
CA LEU A 159 1.01 11.60 -8.94
C LEU A 159 1.29 10.70 -10.14
N ILE A 160 0.27 10.42 -10.96
CA ILE A 160 0.42 9.59 -12.16
C ILE A 160 1.23 10.30 -13.25
N LEU A 161 0.94 11.58 -13.52
CA LEU A 161 1.68 12.37 -14.51
C LEU A 161 3.18 12.42 -14.19
N LYS A 162 3.51 12.60 -12.92
CA LYS A 162 4.89 12.68 -12.45
C LYS A 162 5.49 11.31 -12.07
N GLN A 163 4.75 10.22 -12.29
CA GLN A 163 5.14 8.85 -12.00
C GLN A 163 5.74 8.69 -10.59
N ARG A 164 5.01 9.18 -9.58
CA ARG A 164 5.45 9.25 -8.17
C ARG A 164 5.60 7.89 -7.46
N TRP A 165 5.65 6.79 -8.21
CA TRP A 165 6.11 5.48 -7.75
C TRP A 165 7.61 5.23 -8.04
N PHE A 166 8.24 6.04 -8.88
CA PHE A 166 9.69 5.99 -9.07
C PHE A 166 10.43 6.83 -8.03
N THR A 167 11.68 6.45 -7.79
CA THR A 167 12.59 7.15 -6.89
C THR A 167 13.76 7.81 -7.63
N GLY A 168 14.46 8.71 -6.95
CA GLY A 168 15.61 9.47 -7.46
C GLY A 168 16.59 9.81 -6.33
N LYS A 169 17.58 10.69 -6.59
CA LYS A 169 18.57 11.07 -5.57
C LYS A 169 17.91 11.73 -4.35
N LYS A 170 17.02 12.69 -4.58
CA LYS A 170 16.31 13.49 -3.58
C LYS A 170 14.93 12.95 -3.18
N MET A 171 14.60 11.74 -3.62
CA MET A 171 13.29 11.15 -3.37
C MET A 171 13.44 9.88 -2.55
N GLN A 172 12.60 9.67 -1.55
CA GLN A 172 12.61 8.45 -0.75
C GLN A 172 11.18 8.05 -0.40
N HIS A 173 10.86 6.79 -0.65
CA HIS A 173 9.60 6.20 -0.23
C HIS A 173 9.77 5.54 1.12
N GLN A 174 8.74 5.61 1.96
CA GLN A 174 8.66 4.86 3.20
C GLN A 174 7.26 4.26 3.33
N LEU A 175 7.18 3.10 3.94
CA LEU A 175 5.92 2.49 4.33
C LEU A 175 5.97 2.27 5.83
N TYR A 176 4.87 2.60 6.49
CA TYR A 176 4.61 2.29 7.86
C TYR A 176 3.31 1.50 7.96
N VAL A 177 3.27 0.53 8.86
CA VAL A 177 2.06 -0.26 9.13
C VAL A 177 1.91 -0.49 10.62
N GLU A 178 0.68 -0.67 11.05
CA GLU A 178 0.35 -1.12 12.39
C GLU A 178 -0.66 -2.27 12.29
N TYR A 179 -0.43 -3.34 13.04
CA TYR A 179 -1.35 -4.49 13.10
C TYR A 179 -2.38 -4.36 14.23
N ALA A 180 -2.22 -3.37 15.10
CA ALA A 180 -3.15 -2.98 16.16
C ALA A 180 -2.91 -1.50 16.48
N LEU A 181 -3.81 -0.87 17.25
CA LEU A 181 -3.56 0.42 17.86
C LEU A 181 -2.30 0.29 18.75
N MET A 182 -1.15 0.74 18.24
CA MET A 182 0.11 0.74 18.96
C MET A 182 0.34 2.12 19.58
N ASP A 183 1.57 2.41 20.02
CA ASP A 183 1.94 3.67 20.67
C ASP A 183 1.29 4.88 19.98
N PRO A 184 0.39 5.64 20.65
CA PRO A 184 -0.31 6.78 20.06
C PRO A 184 0.60 7.88 19.51
N PHE A 185 1.90 7.83 19.83
CA PHE A 185 2.91 8.80 19.45
C PHE A 185 3.91 8.28 18.41
N GLY A 186 3.76 7.03 17.93
CA GLY A 186 4.62 6.46 16.90
C GLY A 186 4.02 6.54 15.50
N ASP A 187 4.86 6.69 14.47
CA ASP A 187 4.45 6.68 13.04
C ASP A 187 4.11 5.25 12.53
N GLY A 188 3.95 4.26 13.42
CA GLY A 188 3.85 2.83 13.09
C GLY A 188 5.21 2.14 12.86
N ILE A 189 5.18 0.87 12.43
CA ILE A 189 6.38 0.09 12.17
C ILE A 189 6.87 0.40 10.74
N PRO A 190 8.07 0.99 10.55
CA PRO A 190 8.63 1.15 9.21
C PRO A 190 8.87 -0.23 8.59
N MET A 191 8.40 -0.46 7.37
CA MET A 191 8.40 -1.78 6.76
C MET A 191 8.83 -1.81 5.29
N ASN A 192 9.48 -2.89 4.89
CA ASN A 192 9.59 -3.25 3.47
C ASN A 192 8.27 -3.93 3.06
N PRO A 193 7.53 -3.44 2.06
CA PRO A 193 6.32 -4.11 1.59
C PRO A 193 6.49 -5.61 1.32
N HIS A 194 7.64 -6.02 0.75
CA HIS A 194 7.97 -7.42 0.45
C HIS A 194 8.04 -8.32 1.69
N TRP A 195 8.06 -7.76 2.90
CA TRP A 195 8.19 -8.49 4.17
C TRP A 195 6.89 -8.51 4.98
N LEU A 196 5.80 -7.97 4.42
CA LEU A 196 4.51 -7.95 5.10
C LEU A 196 3.89 -9.33 5.16
N TYR A 197 3.89 -10.04 4.03
CA TYR A 197 3.21 -11.33 3.86
C TYR A 197 4.15 -12.52 3.75
N ASP A 198 5.41 -12.26 3.42
CA ASP A 198 6.45 -13.27 3.26
C ASP A 198 7.67 -12.94 4.13
N ALA A 199 8.37 -13.98 4.56
CA ALA A 199 9.62 -13.79 5.28
C ALA A 199 10.72 -13.28 4.32
N PRO A 200 11.66 -12.43 4.79
CA PRO A 200 12.80 -12.02 3.99
C PRO A 200 13.57 -13.22 3.42
N ASN A 201 13.55 -13.39 2.09
CA ASN A 201 14.13 -14.55 1.42
C ASN A 201 15.16 -14.13 0.37
N ILE A 202 16.41 -14.53 0.58
CA ILE A 202 17.54 -14.29 -0.34
C ILE A 202 17.80 -15.48 -1.28
N GLY A 203 16.94 -16.49 -1.23
CA GLY A 203 16.95 -17.69 -2.08
C GLY A 203 16.27 -17.50 -3.43
N HIS A 204 15.53 -16.41 -3.64
CA HIS A 204 14.93 -16.02 -4.91
C HIS A 204 15.23 -14.56 -5.25
N CYS A 205 14.99 -14.18 -6.50
CA CYS A 205 15.08 -12.80 -6.94
C CYS A 205 13.88 -11.99 -6.43
N THR A 206 14.09 -10.94 -5.63
CA THR A 206 13.01 -10.10 -5.07
C THR A 206 12.06 -9.51 -6.12
N THR A 207 12.53 -9.29 -7.36
CA THR A 207 11.72 -8.67 -8.42
C THR A 207 10.96 -9.66 -9.32
N CYS A 208 11.47 -10.88 -9.51
CA CYS A 208 10.91 -11.83 -10.49
C CYS A 208 10.72 -13.26 -9.96
N ASP A 209 10.95 -13.44 -8.66
CA ASP A 209 10.80 -14.69 -7.90
C ASP A 209 11.58 -15.91 -8.44
N VAL A 210 12.55 -15.69 -9.33
CA VAL A 210 13.42 -16.77 -9.82
C VAL A 210 14.33 -17.25 -8.70
N TYR A 211 14.28 -18.54 -8.41
CA TYR A 211 15.09 -19.21 -7.39
C TYR A 211 16.56 -19.32 -7.79
N LYS A 212 17.44 -19.30 -6.77
CA LYS A 212 18.90 -19.41 -6.91
C LYS A 212 19.36 -20.65 -7.67
N ASP A 213 18.59 -21.74 -7.58
CA ASP A 213 18.90 -23.02 -8.23
C ASP A 213 18.64 -22.96 -9.75
N VAL A 214 17.79 -22.03 -10.20
CA VAL A 214 17.51 -21.76 -11.62
C VAL A 214 18.49 -20.73 -12.17
N LYS A 215 18.82 -19.68 -11.40
CA LYS A 215 19.73 -18.62 -11.85
C LYS A 215 20.55 -18.06 -10.67
N PRO A 216 21.87 -17.85 -10.83
CA PRO A 216 22.69 -17.23 -9.79
C PRO A 216 22.15 -15.87 -9.37
N LEU A 217 22.08 -15.64 -8.05
CA LEU A 217 21.61 -14.39 -7.46
C LEU A 217 22.75 -13.63 -6.81
N GLN A 218 22.68 -12.30 -6.91
CA GLN A 218 23.58 -11.37 -6.24
C GLN A 218 22.83 -10.68 -5.12
N ARG A 219 23.37 -10.75 -3.90
CA ARG A 219 22.82 -10.04 -2.75
C ARG A 219 23.11 -8.55 -2.87
N CYS A 220 22.24 -7.72 -2.31
CA CYS A 220 22.51 -6.30 -2.18
C CYS A 220 23.81 -6.09 -1.38
N GLY A 221 24.83 -5.51 -2.02
CA GLY A 221 26.17 -5.38 -1.42
C GLY A 221 26.23 -4.46 -0.19
N ARG A 222 25.21 -3.63 0.04
CA ARG A 222 25.16 -2.72 1.20
C ARG A 222 24.48 -3.33 2.42
N CYS A 223 23.28 -3.90 2.25
CA CYS A 223 22.48 -4.36 3.37
C CYS A 223 22.38 -5.89 3.49
N GLY A 224 22.61 -6.63 2.40
CA GLY A 224 22.50 -8.08 2.35
C GLY A 224 21.08 -8.66 2.46
N THR A 225 20.03 -7.83 2.54
CA THR A 225 18.65 -8.28 2.84
C THR A 225 17.78 -8.54 1.62
N ALA A 226 18.29 -8.34 0.40
CA ALA A 226 17.61 -8.63 -0.84
C ALA A 226 18.57 -9.29 -1.83
N ALA A 227 18.03 -10.06 -2.78
CA ALA A 227 18.80 -10.77 -3.79
C ALA A 227 18.19 -10.58 -5.19
N TYR A 228 19.05 -10.44 -6.19
CA TYR A 228 18.63 -10.14 -7.56
C TYR A 228 19.36 -11.00 -8.57
N CYS A 229 18.66 -11.45 -9.60
CA CYS A 229 19.26 -12.25 -10.67
C CYS A 229 19.99 -11.40 -11.74
N CYS A 230 19.81 -10.07 -11.71
CA CYS A 230 20.52 -9.11 -12.56
C CYS A 230 20.45 -7.67 -11.99
N PRO A 231 21.33 -6.75 -12.43
CA PRO A 231 21.31 -5.35 -11.99
C PRO A 231 20.02 -4.59 -12.34
N MET A 232 19.34 -5.00 -13.42
CA MET A 232 18.07 -4.39 -13.82
C MET A 232 16.99 -4.61 -12.76
N HIS A 233 16.89 -5.82 -12.20
CA HIS A 233 15.92 -6.13 -11.14
C HIS A 233 16.20 -5.33 -9.87
N GLN A 234 17.48 -5.19 -9.48
CA GLN A 234 17.85 -4.30 -8.38
C GLN A 234 17.43 -2.85 -8.62
N LYS A 235 17.57 -2.35 -9.86
CA LYS A 235 17.15 -0.98 -10.23
C LYS A 235 15.63 -0.81 -10.18
N VAL A 236 14.87 -1.82 -10.63
CA VAL A 236 13.40 -1.82 -10.58
C VAL A 236 12.90 -1.83 -9.15
N ASP A 237 13.53 -2.61 -8.26
CA ASP A 237 13.18 -2.71 -6.85
C ASP A 237 13.69 -1.54 -5.99
N TRP A 238 14.62 -0.73 -6.52
CA TRP A 238 15.24 0.36 -5.76
C TRP A 238 14.26 1.35 -5.12
N PRO A 239 13.14 1.78 -5.76
CA PRO A 239 12.15 2.64 -5.11
C PRO A 239 11.57 2.06 -3.82
N VAL A 240 11.51 0.74 -3.69
CA VAL A 240 11.01 0.02 -2.51
C VAL A 240 12.15 -0.23 -1.53
N HIS A 241 13.26 -0.78 -2.02
CA HIS A 241 14.38 -1.23 -1.20
C HIS A 241 15.21 -0.08 -0.58
N LYS A 242 15.20 1.11 -1.20
CA LYS A 242 16.07 2.24 -0.82
C LYS A 242 15.98 2.62 0.66
N SER A 243 14.77 2.68 1.23
CA SER A 243 14.56 3.07 2.64
C SER A 243 15.26 2.11 3.59
N ILE A 244 15.01 0.81 3.43
CA ILE A 244 15.56 -0.24 4.30
C ILE A 244 17.06 -0.45 4.06
N CYS A 245 17.53 -0.25 2.83
CA CYS A 245 18.95 -0.26 2.51
C CYS A 245 19.72 0.88 3.23
N ASN A 246 19.07 2.02 3.42
CA ASN A 246 19.62 3.21 4.09
C ASN A 246 19.43 3.21 5.60
N MET A 247 18.50 2.42 6.12
CA MET A 247 18.24 2.26 7.56
C MET A 247 19.48 1.81 8.33
N ASN A 248 19.60 2.17 9.60
CA ASN A 248 20.70 1.70 10.45
C ASN A 248 20.60 0.18 10.72
N LEU A 249 21.66 -0.40 11.30
CA LEU A 249 21.73 -1.85 11.53
C LEU A 249 20.76 -2.35 12.60
N GLU A 250 20.47 -1.54 13.61
CA GLU A 250 19.61 -1.91 14.72
C GLU A 250 18.15 -2.00 14.29
N ASP A 251 17.61 -0.92 13.71
CA ASP A 251 16.24 -0.87 13.20
C ASP A 251 16.00 -1.97 12.16
N ARG A 252 16.97 -2.15 11.25
CA ARG A 252 16.89 -3.22 10.24
C ARG A 252 16.91 -4.60 10.88
N GLY A 253 17.73 -4.81 11.91
CA GLY A 253 17.80 -6.06 12.65
C GLY A 253 16.47 -6.38 13.36
N GLN A 254 15.84 -5.38 13.96
CA GLN A 254 14.51 -5.50 14.57
C GLN A 254 13.45 -5.88 13.53
N MET A 255 13.43 -5.21 12.38
CA MET A 255 12.50 -5.53 11.29
C MET A 255 12.67 -6.96 10.75
N LEU A 256 13.91 -7.39 10.52
CA LEU A 256 14.18 -8.76 10.09
C LEU A 256 13.72 -9.77 11.15
N LYS A 257 13.86 -9.43 12.43
CA LYS A 257 13.46 -10.30 13.53
C LYS A 257 11.95 -10.49 13.60
N ILE A 258 11.17 -9.43 13.38
CA ILE A 258 9.71 -9.49 13.44
C ILE A 258 9.10 -10.13 12.18
N SER A 259 9.74 -10.01 11.01
CA SER A 259 9.24 -10.58 9.76
C SER A 259 9.74 -12.00 9.44
N GLN A 260 10.58 -12.60 10.29
CA GLN A 260 11.23 -13.89 9.97
C GLN A 260 10.25 -15.09 9.87
N ASN A 261 9.05 -14.99 10.45
CA ASN A 261 8.09 -16.08 10.59
C ASN A 261 6.89 -15.87 9.65
N ASN A 262 7.09 -16.07 8.34
CA ASN A 262 6.07 -15.83 7.30
C ASN A 262 5.64 -14.35 7.19
N GLY A 263 6.62 -13.44 7.25
CA GLY A 263 6.36 -12.00 7.16
C GLY A 263 5.85 -11.39 8.45
N LEU A 264 5.62 -10.08 8.44
CA LEU A 264 5.09 -9.34 9.59
C LEU A 264 3.66 -9.79 9.95
N ILE A 265 2.87 -10.23 8.97
CA ILE A 265 1.52 -10.76 9.21
C ILE A 265 1.54 -11.95 10.18
N GLY A 266 2.61 -12.74 10.17
CA GLY A 266 2.80 -13.88 11.06
C GLY A 266 3.31 -13.52 12.47
N TRP A 267 3.54 -12.24 12.76
CA TRP A 267 4.08 -11.79 14.05
C TRP A 267 3.09 -11.97 15.21
N ASP A 268 1.82 -11.62 14.99
CA ASP A 268 0.74 -11.79 15.96
C ASP A 268 -0.50 -12.39 15.28
N LEU A 269 -0.58 -13.73 15.34
CA LEU A 269 -1.66 -14.49 14.71
C LEU A 269 -3.02 -14.26 15.36
N SER A 270 -3.07 -13.99 16.67
CA SER A 270 -4.33 -13.74 17.38
C SER A 270 -5.06 -12.52 16.81
N LYS A 271 -4.30 -11.51 16.37
CA LYS A 271 -4.85 -10.29 15.76
C LYS A 271 -5.14 -10.43 14.27
N THR A 272 -4.33 -11.19 13.55
CA THR A 272 -4.41 -11.28 12.08
C THR A 272 -5.28 -12.42 11.56
N LEU A 273 -5.57 -13.45 12.39
CA LEU A 273 -6.41 -14.61 12.05
C LEU A 273 -7.68 -14.74 12.92
N GLY A 274 -7.77 -14.02 14.05
CA GLY A 274 -8.83 -14.16 15.05
C GLY A 274 -8.45 -15.13 16.19
N ASP A 275 -9.24 -15.13 17.26
CA ASP A 275 -9.01 -15.99 18.43
C ASP A 275 -9.26 -17.47 18.08
N GLU A 276 -8.35 -18.37 18.50
CA GLU A 276 -8.48 -19.83 18.29
C GLU A 276 -9.66 -20.45 19.08
N ASP A 277 -10.24 -19.71 20.04
CA ASP A 277 -11.16 -20.21 21.07
C ASP A 277 -12.67 -20.13 20.72
N GLY A 278 -13.03 -20.01 19.43
CA GLY A 278 -14.30 -20.60 18.94
C GLY A 278 -15.50 -19.70 18.67
N GLU A 279 -15.33 -18.40 18.45
CA GLU A 279 -16.36 -17.59 17.78
C GLU A 279 -15.91 -17.23 16.35
N GLU A 280 -16.73 -17.60 15.36
CA GLU A 280 -16.54 -17.26 13.95
C GLU A 280 -16.63 -15.74 13.76
N GLU A 281 -15.52 -15.01 13.90
CA GLU A 281 -15.48 -13.56 13.69
C GLU A 281 -15.55 -13.24 12.18
N MET A 282 -16.51 -12.41 11.78
CA MET A 282 -16.59 -11.88 10.43
C MET A 282 -15.47 -10.86 10.18
N SER A 283 -14.92 -10.89 8.97
CA SER A 283 -14.02 -9.86 8.46
C SER A 283 -14.69 -8.49 8.51
N LYS A 284 -13.95 -7.49 9.01
CA LYS A 284 -14.40 -6.09 9.03
C LYS A 284 -14.08 -5.38 7.72
N ASN A 285 -13.38 -6.03 6.79
CA ASN A 285 -12.91 -5.43 5.56
C ASN A 285 -14.06 -5.17 4.58
N PRO A 286 -14.47 -3.90 4.36
CA PRO A 286 -15.57 -3.53 3.48
C PRO A 286 -15.31 -3.81 2.00
N ASN A 287 -14.08 -4.11 1.62
CA ASN A 287 -13.68 -4.31 0.22
C ASN A 287 -14.02 -5.70 -0.32
N PHE A 288 -14.27 -6.69 0.55
CA PHE A 288 -14.73 -8.00 0.07
C PHE A 288 -16.11 -7.89 -0.57
N VAL A 289 -16.28 -8.43 -1.79
CA VAL A 289 -17.57 -8.43 -2.50
C VAL A 289 -18.63 -9.21 -1.71
N THR A 290 -18.20 -10.28 -1.04
CA THR A 290 -19.03 -11.06 -0.13
C THR A 290 -18.33 -11.09 1.23
N PRO A 291 -19.03 -10.83 2.36
CA PRO A 291 -18.42 -10.91 3.68
C PRO A 291 -17.69 -12.24 3.89
N GLN A 292 -16.48 -12.16 4.46
CA GLN A 292 -15.61 -13.32 4.71
C GLN A 292 -15.53 -13.60 6.20
N LEU A 293 -15.23 -14.84 6.58
CA LEU A 293 -14.84 -15.18 7.95
C LEU A 293 -13.34 -14.94 8.13
N LYS A 294 -12.92 -14.31 9.22
CA LYS A 294 -11.48 -14.08 9.48
C LYS A 294 -10.70 -15.39 9.57
N GLY A 295 -11.26 -16.38 10.26
CA GLY A 295 -10.66 -17.71 10.41
C GLY A 295 -10.49 -18.50 9.11
N GLN A 296 -11.07 -18.06 7.99
CA GLN A 296 -10.84 -18.68 6.67
C GLN A 296 -9.57 -18.17 5.98
N ARG A 297 -8.87 -17.20 6.56
CA ARG A 297 -7.58 -16.73 6.04
C ARG A 297 -6.58 -17.89 6.00
N GLN A 298 -6.17 -18.25 4.81
CA GLN A 298 -5.13 -19.24 4.57
C GLN A 298 -3.76 -18.64 4.89
N MET A 299 -2.97 -19.33 5.71
CA MET A 299 -1.56 -18.98 5.88
C MET A 299 -0.73 -19.63 4.79
N HIS A 300 0.23 -18.90 4.20
CA HIS A 300 1.18 -19.43 3.22
C HIS A 300 1.88 -20.72 3.71
N ALA A 301 2.00 -20.91 5.03
CA ALA A 301 2.51 -22.13 5.66
C ALA A 301 1.73 -23.41 5.32
N GLN A 302 0.49 -23.34 4.82
CA GLN A 302 -0.30 -24.53 4.46
C GLN A 302 -0.18 -24.94 2.98
N LEU A 303 0.47 -24.14 2.12
CA LEU A 303 0.63 -24.48 0.70
C LEU A 303 1.82 -25.41 0.40
N ASN A 304 2.63 -25.76 1.41
CA ASN A 304 3.79 -26.68 1.27
C ASN A 304 3.58 -28.08 1.87
N ILE A 305 2.33 -28.55 1.96
CA ILE A 305 2.04 -29.97 2.19
C ILE A 305 1.06 -30.45 1.12
N ARG A 306 1.60 -30.81 -0.04
CA ARG A 306 1.16 -31.94 -0.89
C ARG A 306 2.19 -32.22 -1.98
#